data_AF-A0A0D7AZV2-F1
#
_entry.id   AF-A0A0D7AZV2-F1
#
_cell.length_a   1.000
_cell.length_b   1.000
_cell.length_c   1.000
_cell.angle_alpha   90.00
_cell.angle_beta   90.00
_cell.angle_gamma   90.00
#
_symmetry.space_group_name_H-M   'P 1'
#
loop_
_entity.id
_entity.type
_entity.pdbx_description
1 polymer ?
#
loop_
_entity_poly.entity_id
_entity_poly.type
_entity_poly.pdbx_seq_one_letter_code
_entity_poly.pdbx_strand_id
1 'polypeptide(L)'
;MRFTLFTLVLAAVAIAAPAPDFVGGLEERAVSFEGIAYGLTAAIRAYRNNPTNKNNLAAICNYKATLSAQQQTNAANLGFNFDSVTCLTTTQKLNAIQSGLGDAFATFSAAGGQTATNTQALCAITTTLTPAQRRSIAALGVIINVQCPSIVDQLNTIQAGLGQAYQAYTRNPSRLNTNTLCNLIAAQSTAQVTAVGQIQGLTLNPTCPTLDDKLNQISNGLATAYNNLVAAPTTFAPQLAYCQITTGLNFNQRNQLAALNLAASVTAVNCNNVLLQNRANNVKANFGDLYFAYVNAPSASTKTPLCTAIASLTNAQKNRLLNLGINVATVQCTT
;
A
#
# COMPACT_ATOMS: atom_id res chain seq x y z
N MET A 1 -57.80 6.82 -22.59
CA MET A 1 -58.48 8.13 -22.63
C MET A 1 -57.69 9.07 -23.54
N ARG A 2 -58.36 9.64 -24.55
CA ARG A 2 -57.80 10.53 -25.58
C ARG A 2 -57.56 11.93 -24.98
N PHE A 3 -56.30 12.32 -24.79
CA PHE A 3 -55.88 13.66 -24.30
C PHE A 3 -54.67 14.22 -25.09
N THR A 4 -54.53 13.85 -26.37
CA THR A 4 -53.33 14.10 -27.19
C THR A 4 -53.41 15.28 -28.17
N LEU A 5 -54.60 15.85 -28.42
CA LEU A 5 -54.78 16.95 -29.38
C LEU A 5 -55.05 18.31 -28.72
N PHE A 6 -55.69 18.35 -27.55
CA PHE A 6 -55.96 19.60 -26.83
C PHE A 6 -54.72 20.20 -26.13
N THR A 7 -53.65 19.42 -25.93
CA THR A 7 -52.43 19.79 -25.20
C THR A 7 -51.44 20.65 -26.01
N LEU A 8 -51.59 20.78 -27.34
CA LEU A 8 -50.68 21.56 -28.20
C LEU A 8 -51.36 22.72 -28.93
N VAL A 9 -52.69 22.73 -29.06
CA VAL A 9 -53.40 23.87 -29.67
C VAL A 9 -53.29 25.12 -28.79
N LEU A 10 -53.25 24.99 -27.46
CA LEU A 10 -53.02 26.13 -26.57
C LEU A 10 -51.55 26.62 -26.55
N ALA A 11 -50.59 25.74 -26.87
CA ALA A 11 -49.19 26.14 -27.10
C ALA A 11 -49.04 26.93 -28.41
N ALA A 12 -49.84 26.63 -29.44
CA ALA A 12 -49.85 27.37 -30.70
C ALA A 12 -50.36 28.83 -30.54
N VAL A 13 -51.30 29.08 -29.63
CA VAL A 13 -51.80 30.44 -29.33
C VAL A 13 -50.77 31.28 -28.54
N ALA A 14 -49.87 30.64 -27.78
CA ALA A 14 -48.83 31.33 -27.00
C ALA A 14 -47.56 31.71 -27.82
N ILE A 15 -47.40 31.19 -29.03
CA ILE A 15 -46.30 31.56 -29.94
C ILE A 15 -46.63 32.86 -30.71
N ALA A 16 -47.92 33.23 -30.82
CA ALA A 16 -48.39 34.39 -31.56
C ALA A 16 -48.96 35.54 -30.71
N ALA A 17 -49.16 35.36 -29.40
CA ALA A 17 -49.63 36.43 -28.51
C ALA A 17 -48.46 37.08 -27.73
N PRO A 18 -48.40 38.42 -27.63
CA PRO A 18 -47.61 39.06 -26.58
C PRO A 18 -48.27 38.75 -25.24
N ALA A 19 -47.53 38.17 -24.31
CA ALA A 19 -48.02 37.80 -22.98
C ALA A 19 -46.98 38.21 -21.91
N PRO A 20 -47.45 38.54 -20.69
CA PRO A 20 -46.96 39.65 -19.85
C PRO A 20 -45.55 39.48 -19.30
N ASP A 21 -44.93 40.61 -18.96
CA ASP A 21 -43.72 40.64 -18.12
C ASP A 21 -44.01 39.99 -16.77
N PHE A 22 -43.25 38.96 -16.42
CA PHE A 22 -43.30 38.36 -15.08
C PHE A 22 -41.89 38.26 -14.48
N VAL A 23 -41.77 38.88 -13.30
CA VAL A 23 -40.62 38.89 -12.41
C VAL A 23 -40.78 37.70 -11.45
N GLY A 24 -40.18 36.55 -11.74
CA GLY A 24 -40.22 35.37 -10.87
C GLY A 24 -39.50 34.14 -11.45
N GLY A 25 -38.68 33.48 -10.63
CA GLY A 25 -37.77 32.40 -11.03
C GLY A 25 -38.46 31.14 -11.55
N LEU A 26 -37.83 30.52 -12.57
CA LEU A 26 -38.30 29.35 -13.32
C LEU A 26 -38.33 28.03 -12.53
N GLU A 27 -37.86 28.00 -11.28
CA GLU A 27 -37.54 26.74 -10.57
C GLU A 27 -38.73 26.11 -9.81
N GLU A 28 -39.84 26.82 -9.60
CA GLU A 28 -40.89 26.37 -8.65
C GLU A 28 -42.18 25.79 -9.27
N ARG A 29 -42.29 25.65 -10.60
CA ARG A 29 -43.60 25.35 -11.26
C ARG A 29 -43.70 24.03 -12.04
N ALA A 30 -42.76 23.10 -11.88
CA ALA A 30 -42.76 21.84 -12.62
C ALA A 30 -43.60 20.71 -11.98
N VAL A 31 -44.82 20.99 -11.48
CA VAL A 31 -45.67 19.96 -10.82
C VAL A 31 -47.05 19.76 -11.50
N SER A 32 -47.33 20.42 -12.63
CA SER A 32 -48.56 20.20 -13.42
C SER A 32 -48.31 20.18 -14.93
N PHE A 33 -49.24 19.57 -15.69
CA PHE A 33 -49.18 19.44 -17.16
C PHE A 33 -49.03 20.80 -17.87
N GLU A 34 -49.61 21.86 -17.31
CA GLU A 34 -49.50 23.23 -17.79
C GLU A 34 -48.10 23.80 -17.53
N GLY A 35 -47.50 23.51 -16.37
CA GLY A 35 -46.14 23.94 -16.03
C GLY A 35 -45.06 23.43 -16.99
N ILE A 36 -45.22 22.20 -17.50
CA ILE A 36 -44.29 21.60 -18.48
C ILE A 36 -44.42 22.29 -19.85
N ALA A 37 -45.65 22.60 -20.29
CA ALA A 37 -45.88 23.29 -21.55
C ALA A 37 -45.35 24.73 -21.52
N TYR A 38 -45.65 25.49 -20.47
CA TYR A 38 -45.13 26.85 -20.30
C TYR A 38 -43.61 26.88 -20.13
N GLY A 39 -43.05 25.94 -19.35
CA GLY A 39 -41.60 25.82 -19.14
C GLY A 39 -40.84 25.51 -20.42
N LEU A 40 -41.36 24.60 -21.26
CA LEU A 40 -40.77 24.26 -22.55
C LEU A 40 -40.82 25.45 -23.52
N THR A 41 -41.96 26.14 -23.63
CA THR A 41 -42.08 27.32 -24.50
C THR A 41 -41.14 28.45 -24.09
N ALA A 42 -41.00 28.71 -22.78
CA ALA A 42 -40.05 29.70 -22.26
C ALA A 42 -38.59 29.32 -22.57
N ALA A 43 -38.23 28.04 -22.38
CA ALA A 43 -36.89 27.55 -22.70
C ALA A 43 -36.57 27.65 -24.20
N ILE A 44 -37.53 27.32 -25.07
CA ILE A 44 -37.39 27.45 -26.53
C ILE A 44 -37.16 28.91 -26.92
N ARG A 45 -37.93 29.84 -26.35
CA ARG A 45 -37.80 31.28 -26.64
C ARG A 45 -36.45 31.81 -26.15
N ALA A 46 -36.04 31.48 -24.93
CA ALA A 46 -34.75 31.89 -24.38
C ALA A 46 -33.58 31.38 -25.23
N TYR A 47 -33.63 30.12 -25.66
CA TYR A 47 -32.62 29.53 -26.53
C TYR A 47 -32.57 30.16 -27.92
N ARG A 48 -33.72 30.42 -28.56
CA ARG A 48 -33.75 31.12 -29.85
C ARG A 48 -33.15 32.52 -29.77
N ASN A 49 -33.44 33.24 -28.69
CA ASN A 49 -32.97 34.62 -28.50
C ASN A 49 -31.47 34.69 -28.19
N ASN A 50 -30.93 33.69 -27.49
CA ASN A 50 -29.50 33.63 -27.18
C ASN A 50 -29.02 32.16 -27.10
N PRO A 51 -28.72 31.54 -28.24
CA PRO A 51 -28.37 30.12 -28.31
C PRO A 51 -26.96 29.82 -27.78
N THR A 52 -26.08 30.83 -27.73
CA THR A 52 -24.72 30.70 -27.21
C THR A 52 -24.66 30.78 -25.67
N ASN A 53 -25.76 31.20 -25.03
CA ASN A 53 -25.86 31.18 -23.57
C ASN A 53 -25.93 29.73 -23.06
N LYS A 54 -24.96 29.37 -22.22
CA LYS A 54 -24.82 28.00 -21.67
C LYS A 54 -26.06 27.53 -20.90
N ASN A 55 -26.75 28.42 -20.18
CA ASN A 55 -27.93 28.07 -19.40
C ASN A 55 -29.13 27.79 -20.31
N ASN A 56 -29.28 28.56 -21.39
CA ASN A 56 -30.36 28.35 -22.37
C ASN A 56 -30.16 27.04 -23.14
N LEU A 57 -28.93 26.76 -23.58
CA LEU A 57 -28.60 25.49 -24.23
C LEU A 57 -28.79 24.30 -23.28
N ALA A 58 -28.37 24.43 -22.01
CA ALA A 58 -28.57 23.39 -21.00
C ALA A 58 -30.05 23.09 -20.75
N ALA A 59 -30.89 24.12 -20.63
CA ALA A 59 -32.33 23.98 -20.44
C ALA A 59 -32.98 23.22 -21.62
N ILE A 60 -32.69 23.62 -22.87
CA ILE A 60 -33.22 22.93 -24.06
C ILE A 60 -32.74 21.49 -24.15
N CYS A 61 -31.46 21.24 -23.82
CA CYS A 61 -30.93 19.88 -23.84
C CYS A 61 -31.53 18.98 -22.75
N ASN A 62 -31.92 19.53 -21.60
CA ASN A 62 -32.65 18.78 -20.58
C ASN A 62 -34.07 18.43 -21.05
N TYR A 63 -34.77 19.35 -21.73
CA TYR A 63 -36.05 19.03 -22.37
C TYR A 63 -35.90 17.98 -23.47
N LYS A 64 -34.89 18.08 -24.34
CA LYS A 64 -34.63 17.07 -25.38
C LYS A 64 -34.45 15.67 -24.79
N ALA A 65 -33.75 15.56 -23.65
CA ALA A 65 -33.48 14.28 -23.00
C ALA A 65 -34.71 13.68 -22.27
N THR A 66 -35.69 14.50 -21.89
CA THR A 66 -36.87 14.09 -21.11
C THR A 66 -38.11 13.87 -21.96
N LEU A 67 -38.22 14.56 -23.10
CA LEU A 67 -39.32 14.39 -24.04
C LEU A 67 -39.19 13.07 -24.82
N SER A 68 -40.30 12.34 -24.93
CA SER A 68 -40.41 11.18 -25.83
C SER A 68 -40.22 11.58 -27.29
N ALA A 69 -39.86 10.62 -28.14
CA ALA A 69 -39.70 10.85 -29.59
C ALA A 69 -40.93 11.52 -30.22
N GLN A 70 -42.14 11.08 -29.84
CA GLN A 70 -43.38 11.67 -30.34
C GLN A 70 -43.59 13.13 -29.89
N GLN A 71 -43.19 13.48 -28.66
CA GLN A 71 -43.24 14.86 -28.19
C GLN A 71 -42.22 15.75 -28.92
N GLN A 72 -41.03 15.23 -29.23
CA GLN A 72 -40.04 15.94 -30.03
C GLN A 72 -40.52 16.16 -31.47
N THR A 73 -41.14 15.15 -32.10
CA THR A 73 -41.78 15.28 -33.42
C THR A 73 -42.88 16.34 -33.41
N ASN A 74 -43.72 16.37 -32.37
CA ASN A 74 -44.76 17.39 -32.25
C ASN A 74 -44.19 18.81 -32.09
N ALA A 75 -43.11 18.98 -31.33
CA ALA A 75 -42.41 20.27 -31.22
C ALA A 75 -41.81 20.70 -32.57
N ALA A 76 -41.27 19.76 -33.35
CA ALA A 76 -40.77 20.02 -34.70
C ALA A 76 -41.89 20.49 -35.64
N ASN A 77 -43.08 19.89 -35.56
CA ASN A 77 -44.27 20.32 -36.32
C ASN A 77 -44.76 21.71 -35.91
N LEU A 78 -44.45 22.17 -34.69
CA LEU A 78 -44.68 23.54 -34.23
C LEU A 78 -43.49 24.48 -34.48
N GLY A 79 -42.51 24.06 -35.28
CA GLY A 79 -41.41 24.88 -35.76
C GLY A 79 -40.15 24.88 -34.87
N PHE A 80 -40.06 24.03 -33.83
CA PHE A 80 -38.82 23.85 -33.06
C PHE A 80 -38.28 22.43 -33.22
N ASN A 81 -37.29 22.27 -34.09
CA ASN A 81 -36.63 20.99 -34.31
C ASN A 81 -35.54 20.77 -33.25
N PHE A 82 -35.69 19.77 -32.39
CA PHE A 82 -34.68 19.39 -31.41
C PHE A 82 -33.43 18.77 -32.04
N ASP A 83 -33.52 18.22 -33.26
CA ASP A 83 -32.39 17.59 -33.95
C ASP A 83 -31.34 18.61 -34.40
N SER A 84 -31.72 19.88 -34.60
CA SER A 84 -30.78 20.96 -34.88
C SER A 84 -30.03 21.47 -33.65
N VAL A 85 -30.37 20.97 -32.46
CA VAL A 85 -29.69 21.32 -31.21
C VAL A 85 -28.65 20.26 -30.86
N THR A 86 -27.38 20.65 -30.90
CA THR A 86 -26.25 19.81 -30.49
C THR A 86 -26.13 19.82 -28.96
N CYS A 87 -26.64 18.75 -28.35
CA CYS A 87 -26.56 18.56 -26.90
C CYS A 87 -25.36 17.70 -26.52
N LEU A 88 -24.61 18.13 -25.52
CA LEU A 88 -23.53 17.31 -24.96
C LEU A 88 -24.10 16.03 -24.35
N THR A 89 -23.44 14.91 -24.64
CA THR A 89 -23.74 13.62 -23.99
C THR A 89 -23.39 13.67 -22.50
N THR A 90 -23.90 12.73 -21.71
CA THR A 90 -23.52 12.59 -20.29
C THR A 90 -22.00 12.47 -20.13
N THR A 91 -21.35 11.67 -20.99
CA THR A 91 -19.88 11.53 -21.03
C THR A 91 -19.20 12.88 -21.23
N GLN A 92 -19.64 13.67 -22.22
CA GLN A 92 -19.06 14.98 -22.50
C GLN A 92 -19.31 15.99 -21.37
N LYS A 93 -20.50 15.98 -20.76
CA LYS A 93 -20.85 16.83 -19.61
C LYS A 93 -19.98 16.50 -18.39
N LEU A 94 -19.73 15.22 -18.12
CA LEU A 94 -18.86 14.77 -17.02
C LEU A 94 -17.38 15.08 -17.29
N ASN A 95 -16.89 14.87 -18.51
CA ASN A 95 -15.53 15.21 -18.90
C ASN A 95 -15.22 16.73 -18.81
N ALA A 96 -16.25 17.58 -18.97
CA ALA A 96 -16.12 19.02 -18.75
C ALA A 96 -16.00 19.41 -17.27
N ILE A 97 -16.45 18.55 -16.34
CA ILE A 97 -16.31 18.76 -14.88
C ILE A 97 -14.92 18.31 -14.41
N GLN A 98 -14.50 17.13 -14.87
CA GLN A 98 -13.19 16.56 -14.59
C GLN A 98 -12.80 15.68 -15.78
N SER A 99 -11.62 15.92 -16.35
CA SER A 99 -11.14 15.15 -17.50
C SER A 99 -11.14 13.65 -17.20
N GLY A 100 -11.68 12.86 -18.13
CA GLY A 100 -11.78 11.39 -18.03
C GLY A 100 -12.91 10.85 -17.15
N LEU A 101 -13.66 11.70 -16.43
CA LEU A 101 -14.76 11.25 -15.57
C LEU A 101 -15.90 10.59 -16.36
N GLY A 102 -16.26 11.16 -17.51
CA GLY A 102 -17.32 10.65 -18.37
C GLY A 102 -17.01 9.27 -18.92
N ASP A 103 -15.77 9.04 -19.34
CA ASP A 103 -15.33 7.77 -19.90
C ASP A 103 -15.24 6.69 -18.81
N ALA A 104 -14.68 7.03 -17.64
CA ALA A 104 -14.63 6.14 -16.49
C ALA A 104 -16.03 5.76 -15.99
N PHE A 105 -16.94 6.73 -15.91
CA PHE A 105 -18.32 6.49 -15.50
C PHE A 105 -19.09 5.63 -16.50
N ALA A 106 -18.95 5.90 -17.81
CA ALA A 106 -19.61 5.11 -18.84
C ALA A 106 -19.12 3.65 -18.85
N THR A 107 -17.80 3.45 -18.70
CA THR A 107 -17.20 2.11 -18.64
C THR A 107 -17.65 1.34 -17.41
N PHE A 108 -17.68 1.98 -16.24
CA PHE A 108 -18.16 1.37 -14.99
C PHE A 108 -19.66 1.01 -15.04
N SER A 109 -20.47 1.88 -15.64
CA SER A 109 -21.93 1.76 -15.67
C SER A 109 -22.45 0.84 -16.78
N ALA A 110 -21.59 0.40 -17.70
CA ALA A 110 -21.95 -0.55 -18.75
C ALA A 110 -22.29 -1.93 -18.18
N ALA A 111 -23.06 -2.73 -18.94
CA ALA A 111 -23.33 -4.13 -18.57
C ALA A 111 -22.01 -4.91 -18.48
N GLY A 112 -21.72 -5.51 -17.32
CA GLY A 112 -20.44 -6.17 -17.03
C GLY A 112 -19.28 -5.22 -16.71
N GLY A 113 -19.54 -3.91 -16.62
CA GLY A 113 -18.53 -2.86 -16.42
C GLY A 113 -17.98 -2.75 -14.99
N GLN A 114 -18.62 -3.36 -13.99
CA GLN A 114 -18.26 -3.27 -12.57
C GLN A 114 -17.11 -4.21 -12.19
N THR A 115 -16.00 -4.15 -12.94
CA THR A 115 -14.77 -4.90 -12.64
C THR A 115 -13.90 -4.15 -11.64
N ALA A 116 -12.93 -4.83 -11.02
CA ALA A 116 -11.98 -4.19 -10.11
C ALA A 116 -11.22 -3.03 -10.77
N THR A 117 -10.75 -3.23 -12.00
CA THR A 117 -10.02 -2.21 -12.79
C THR A 117 -10.87 -0.97 -13.06
N ASN A 118 -12.13 -1.15 -13.50
CA ASN A 118 -13.01 -0.03 -13.82
C ASN A 118 -13.49 0.69 -12.55
N THR A 119 -13.73 -0.04 -11.47
CA THR A 119 -14.03 0.52 -10.14
C THR A 119 -12.88 1.39 -9.66
N GLN A 120 -11.64 0.89 -9.77
CA GLN A 120 -10.44 1.62 -9.35
C GLN A 120 -10.22 2.89 -10.19
N ALA A 121 -10.39 2.81 -11.52
CA ALA A 121 -10.29 3.95 -12.40
C ALA A 121 -11.30 5.06 -12.06
N LEU A 122 -12.57 4.70 -11.81
CA LEU A 122 -13.60 5.65 -11.40
C LEU A 122 -13.33 6.21 -9.99
N CYS A 123 -12.81 5.38 -9.07
CA CYS A 123 -12.43 5.80 -7.72
C CYS A 123 -11.28 6.80 -7.68
N ALA A 124 -10.26 6.63 -8.52
CA ALA A 124 -9.14 7.57 -8.61
C ALA A 124 -9.62 8.99 -8.99
N ILE A 125 -10.59 9.09 -9.88
CA ILE A 125 -11.16 10.37 -10.28
C ILE A 125 -12.08 10.91 -9.19
N THR A 126 -13.02 10.09 -8.69
CA THR A 126 -14.05 10.55 -7.74
C THR A 126 -13.52 10.95 -6.36
N THR A 127 -12.40 10.36 -5.92
CA THR A 127 -11.72 10.72 -4.66
C THR A 127 -11.06 12.09 -4.71
N THR A 128 -10.69 12.60 -5.90
CA THR A 128 -10.04 13.90 -6.09
C THR A 128 -11.02 15.04 -6.40
N LEU A 129 -12.31 14.73 -6.60
CA LEU A 129 -13.33 15.74 -6.90
C LEU A 129 -13.52 16.73 -5.75
N THR A 130 -13.44 18.02 -6.08
CA THR A 130 -13.75 19.12 -5.17
C THR A 130 -15.26 19.19 -4.84
N PRO A 131 -15.66 19.85 -3.74
CA PRO A 131 -17.07 20.05 -3.41
C PRO A 131 -17.87 20.78 -4.51
N ALA A 132 -17.25 21.67 -5.27
CA ALA A 132 -17.90 22.35 -6.40
C ALA A 132 -18.19 21.39 -7.56
N GLN A 133 -17.20 20.55 -7.94
CA GLN A 133 -17.38 19.56 -9.00
C GLN A 133 -18.44 18.52 -8.62
N ARG A 134 -18.48 18.06 -7.36
CA ARG A 134 -19.52 17.14 -6.86
C ARG A 134 -20.92 17.75 -6.98
N ARG A 135 -21.08 19.04 -6.65
CA ARG A 135 -22.33 19.77 -6.85
C ARG A 135 -22.73 19.86 -8.32
N SER A 136 -21.78 20.12 -9.21
CA SER A 136 -22.04 20.13 -10.66
C SER A 136 -22.50 18.77 -11.18
N ILE A 137 -21.93 17.66 -10.70
CA ILE A 137 -22.36 16.30 -11.08
C ILE A 137 -23.79 16.04 -10.59
N ALA A 138 -24.10 16.39 -9.34
CA ALA A 138 -25.45 16.25 -8.80
C ALA A 138 -26.49 17.08 -9.58
N ALA A 139 -26.13 18.30 -10.00
CA ALA A 139 -26.97 19.15 -10.84
C ALA A 139 -27.24 18.58 -12.24
N LEU A 140 -26.39 17.67 -12.73
CA LEU A 140 -26.63 16.91 -13.96
C LEU A 140 -27.60 15.73 -13.76
N GLY A 141 -28.03 15.44 -12.53
CA GLY A 141 -28.86 14.27 -12.21
C GLY A 141 -28.10 12.94 -12.25
N VAL A 142 -26.76 12.97 -12.27
CA VAL A 142 -25.92 11.77 -12.31
C VAL A 142 -25.60 11.34 -10.87
N ILE A 143 -25.95 10.10 -10.51
CA ILE A 143 -25.58 9.48 -9.23
C ILE A 143 -24.41 8.54 -9.48
N ILE A 144 -23.25 8.85 -8.89
CA ILE A 144 -22.06 8.00 -8.94
C ILE A 144 -21.97 7.21 -7.62
N ASN A 145 -22.54 6.01 -7.59
CA ASN A 145 -22.53 5.12 -6.43
C ASN A 145 -21.40 4.09 -6.53
N VAL A 146 -20.16 4.57 -6.57
CA VAL A 146 -18.98 3.68 -6.55
C VAL A 146 -18.47 3.54 -5.12
N GLN A 147 -18.31 2.30 -4.64
CA GLN A 147 -17.66 2.04 -3.36
C GLN A 147 -16.15 1.97 -3.59
N CYS A 148 -15.43 2.97 -3.08
CA CYS A 148 -13.98 3.02 -3.21
C CYS A 148 -13.32 2.34 -2.01
N PRO A 149 -12.66 1.18 -2.20
CA PRO A 149 -11.94 0.53 -1.11
C PRO A 149 -10.80 1.46 -0.65
N SER A 150 -10.61 1.58 0.67
CA SER A 150 -9.51 2.40 1.19
C SER A 150 -8.17 1.76 0.82
N ILE A 151 -7.10 2.57 0.76
CA ILE A 151 -5.74 2.05 0.54
C ILE A 151 -5.40 0.97 1.58
N VAL A 152 -5.87 1.14 2.82
CA VAL A 152 -5.68 0.16 3.90
C VAL A 152 -6.34 -1.18 3.58
N ASP A 153 -7.57 -1.16 3.07
CA ASP A 153 -8.31 -2.39 2.72
C ASP A 153 -7.68 -3.09 1.50
N GLN A 154 -7.26 -2.30 0.51
CA GLN A 154 -6.55 -2.82 -0.67
C GLN A 154 -5.24 -3.51 -0.26
N LEU A 155 -4.45 -2.89 0.61
CA LEU A 155 -3.21 -3.47 1.12
C LEU A 155 -3.44 -4.75 1.93
N ASN A 156 -4.47 -4.78 2.78
CA ASN A 156 -4.81 -5.95 3.57
C ASN A 156 -5.30 -7.14 2.73
N THR A 157 -5.87 -6.87 1.56
CA THR A 157 -6.26 -7.91 0.59
C THR A 157 -5.03 -8.54 -0.06
N ILE A 158 -3.95 -7.79 -0.27
CA ILE A 158 -2.69 -8.29 -0.84
C ILE A 158 -1.92 -9.13 0.19
N GLN A 159 -1.82 -8.61 1.41
CA GLN A 159 -1.12 -9.27 2.52
C GLN A 159 -1.75 -8.84 3.83
N ALA A 160 -2.17 -9.83 4.63
CA ALA A 160 -2.73 -9.56 5.95
C ALA A 160 -1.74 -8.74 6.80
N GLY A 161 -2.22 -7.67 7.41
CA GLY A 161 -1.42 -6.79 8.26
C GLY A 161 -0.74 -5.62 7.52
N LEU A 162 -0.64 -5.66 6.19
CA LEU A 162 0.08 -4.63 5.41
C LEU A 162 -0.60 -3.26 5.48
N GLY A 163 -1.93 -3.22 5.40
CA GLY A 163 -2.70 -1.99 5.49
C GLY A 163 -2.59 -1.35 6.88
N GLN A 164 -2.64 -2.15 7.95
CA GLN A 164 -2.46 -1.63 9.31
C GLN A 164 -1.03 -1.10 9.52
N ALA A 165 -0.02 -1.83 9.04
CA ALA A 165 1.38 -1.41 9.15
C ALA A 165 1.65 -0.10 8.38
N TYR A 166 1.09 0.03 7.17
CA TYR A 166 1.15 1.25 6.37
C TYR A 166 0.49 2.43 7.09
N GLN A 167 -0.70 2.22 7.66
CA GLN A 167 -1.41 3.27 8.41
C GLN A 167 -0.65 3.68 9.68
N ALA A 168 -0.06 2.72 10.40
CA ALA A 168 0.73 3.00 11.60
C ALA A 168 2.00 3.80 11.26
N TYR A 169 2.70 3.45 10.18
CA TYR A 169 3.88 4.15 9.69
C TYR A 169 3.56 5.58 9.24
N THR A 170 2.51 5.76 8.43
CA THR A 170 2.13 7.10 7.92
C THR A 170 1.69 8.05 9.03
N ARG A 171 1.06 7.53 10.09
CA ARG A 171 0.69 8.33 11.27
C ARG A 171 1.90 8.66 12.15
N ASN A 172 2.81 7.70 12.32
CA ASN A 172 3.98 7.84 13.18
C ASN A 172 5.12 6.97 12.63
N PRO A 173 6.12 7.54 11.94
CA PRO A 173 7.24 6.81 11.36
C PRO A 173 8.30 6.45 12.43
N SER A 174 7.85 5.91 13.55
CA SER A 174 8.72 5.38 14.61
C SER A 174 9.46 4.14 14.12
N ARG A 175 10.59 3.83 14.78
CA ARG A 175 11.41 2.64 14.45
C ARG A 175 10.61 1.35 14.40
N LEU A 176 9.69 1.15 15.35
CA LEU A 176 8.85 -0.04 15.40
C LEU A 176 7.93 -0.14 14.17
N ASN A 177 7.28 0.97 13.82
CA ASN A 177 6.35 1.02 12.69
C ASN A 177 7.09 0.86 11.35
N THR A 178 8.25 1.51 11.20
CA THR A 178 9.12 1.35 10.02
C THR A 178 9.58 -0.09 9.87
N ASN A 179 10.08 -0.72 10.94
CA ASN A 179 10.53 -2.11 10.90
C ASN A 179 9.39 -3.08 10.57
N THR A 180 8.22 -2.87 11.16
CA THR A 180 7.04 -3.71 10.91
C THR A 180 6.62 -3.63 9.44
N LEU A 181 6.53 -2.42 8.89
CA LEU A 181 6.20 -2.22 7.48
C LEU A 181 7.25 -2.82 6.55
N CYS A 182 8.54 -2.58 6.82
CA CYS A 182 9.64 -3.12 6.03
C CYS A 182 9.73 -4.65 6.06
N ASN A 183 9.46 -5.29 7.20
CA ASN A 183 9.43 -6.75 7.28
C ASN A 183 8.27 -7.32 6.45
N LEU A 184 7.10 -6.67 6.45
CA LEU A 184 5.97 -7.10 5.61
C LEU A 184 6.27 -6.92 4.13
N ILE A 185 6.87 -5.79 3.73
CA ILE A 185 7.32 -5.55 2.35
C ILE A 185 8.34 -6.61 1.90
N ALA A 186 9.34 -6.91 2.74
CA ALA A 186 10.37 -7.90 2.42
C ALA A 186 9.84 -9.34 2.30
N ALA A 187 8.70 -9.63 2.93
CA ALA A 187 8.05 -10.94 2.85
C ALA A 187 7.10 -11.09 1.65
N GLN A 188 6.91 -10.05 0.84
CA GLN A 188 6.03 -10.10 -0.33
C GLN A 188 6.61 -10.99 -1.44
N SER A 189 5.75 -11.81 -2.02
CA SER A 189 6.01 -12.48 -3.29
C SER A 189 6.04 -11.47 -4.44
N THR A 190 6.63 -11.85 -5.58
CA THR A 190 6.66 -11.02 -6.79
C THR A 190 5.26 -10.57 -7.23
N ALA A 191 4.26 -11.46 -7.15
CA ALA A 191 2.88 -11.13 -7.48
C ALA A 191 2.29 -10.06 -6.55
N GLN A 192 2.60 -10.12 -5.25
CA GLN A 192 2.16 -9.13 -4.27
C GLN A 192 2.83 -7.77 -4.51
N VAL A 193 4.13 -7.75 -4.83
CA VAL A 193 4.84 -6.50 -5.18
C VAL A 193 4.21 -5.83 -6.40
N THR A 194 3.89 -6.60 -7.45
CA THR A 194 3.18 -6.08 -8.61
C THR A 194 1.79 -5.53 -8.25
N ALA A 195 1.02 -6.25 -7.44
CA ALA A 195 -0.30 -5.79 -7.00
C ALA A 195 -0.23 -4.50 -6.17
N VAL A 196 0.76 -4.36 -5.29
CA VAL A 196 1.00 -3.11 -4.53
C VAL A 196 1.31 -1.96 -5.47
N GLY A 197 2.15 -2.18 -6.49
CA GLY A 197 2.50 -1.16 -7.49
C GLY A 197 1.32 -0.71 -8.35
N GLN A 198 0.21 -1.45 -8.38
CA GLN A 198 -1.02 -1.10 -9.08
C GLN A 198 -2.00 -0.28 -8.24
N ILE A 199 -1.76 -0.09 -6.94
CA ILE A 199 -2.62 0.74 -6.09
C ILE A 199 -2.35 2.21 -6.40
N GLN A 200 -3.30 2.86 -7.06
CA GLN A 200 -3.20 4.30 -7.35
C GLN A 200 -3.23 5.14 -6.06
N GLY A 201 -2.39 6.17 -6.02
CA GLY A 201 -2.28 7.09 -4.88
C GLY A 201 -1.52 6.53 -3.68
N LEU A 202 -1.01 5.31 -3.76
CA LEU A 202 -0.15 4.72 -2.75
C LEU A 202 1.31 5.10 -2.98
N THR A 203 1.92 5.72 -1.98
CA THR A 203 3.38 5.89 -1.91
C THR A 203 3.92 5.03 -0.78
N LEU A 204 4.55 3.90 -1.13
CA LEU A 204 5.31 3.07 -0.21
C LEU A 204 6.80 3.30 -0.46
N ASN A 205 7.42 4.17 0.33
CA ASN A 205 8.87 4.34 0.32
C ASN A 205 9.45 4.49 1.74
N PRO A 206 9.26 3.50 2.63
CA PRO A 206 9.97 3.52 3.91
C PRO A 206 11.46 3.24 3.68
N THR A 207 12.34 4.02 4.32
CA THR A 207 13.77 3.69 4.37
C THR A 207 13.95 2.47 5.26
N CYS A 208 14.06 1.29 4.65
CA CYS A 208 14.19 0.05 5.38
C CYS A 208 15.61 -0.16 5.91
N PRO A 209 15.78 -0.45 7.22
CA PRO A 209 17.11 -0.69 7.77
C PRO A 209 17.71 -1.97 7.20
N THR A 210 19.00 -1.90 6.89
CA THR A 210 19.81 -3.03 6.44
C THR A 210 19.97 -4.07 7.55
N LEU A 211 20.49 -5.27 7.21
CA LEU A 211 20.84 -6.26 8.23
C LEU A 211 21.87 -5.69 9.22
N ASP A 212 22.86 -4.93 8.72
CA ASP A 212 23.87 -4.29 9.55
C ASP A 212 23.25 -3.29 10.53
N ASP A 213 22.28 -2.49 10.08
CA ASP A 213 21.54 -1.58 10.96
C ASP A 213 20.80 -2.34 12.06
N LYS A 214 20.14 -3.45 11.70
CA LYS A 214 19.41 -4.30 12.66
C LYS A 214 20.37 -4.92 13.68
N LEU A 215 21.52 -5.42 13.25
CA LEU A 215 22.54 -6.02 14.12
C LEU A 215 23.15 -4.98 15.07
N ASN A 216 23.56 -3.82 14.56
CA ASN A 216 24.14 -2.75 15.38
C ASN A 216 23.14 -2.13 16.36
N GLN A 217 21.84 -2.22 16.08
CA GLN A 217 20.78 -1.85 17.02
C GLN A 217 20.62 -2.85 18.18
N ILE A 218 20.94 -4.12 17.96
CA ILE A 218 20.93 -5.13 19.03
C ILE A 218 22.12 -4.89 19.96
N SER A 219 23.31 -4.71 19.40
CA SER A 219 24.51 -4.34 20.15
C SER A 219 25.52 -3.65 19.24
N ASN A 220 26.20 -2.64 19.76
CA ASN A 220 27.22 -1.92 19.01
C ASN A 220 28.35 -2.87 18.57
N GLY A 221 28.72 -2.82 17.29
CA GLY A 221 29.76 -3.67 16.70
C GLY A 221 29.31 -5.09 16.34
N LEU A 222 28.05 -5.46 16.61
CA LEU A 222 27.54 -6.79 16.26
C LEU A 222 27.51 -7.03 14.75
N ALA A 223 27.23 -6.00 13.93
CA ALA A 223 27.26 -6.15 12.47
C ALA A 223 28.67 -6.49 11.98
N THR A 224 29.68 -5.78 12.49
CA THR A 224 31.09 -6.05 12.15
C THR A 224 31.51 -7.45 12.58
N ALA A 225 31.16 -7.88 13.80
CA ALA A 225 31.46 -9.23 14.26
C ALA A 225 30.77 -10.31 13.42
N TYR A 226 29.50 -10.08 13.05
CA TYR A 226 28.75 -10.96 12.16
C TYR A 226 29.39 -11.05 10.77
N ASN A 227 29.70 -9.92 10.14
CA ASN A 227 30.27 -9.89 8.79
C ASN A 227 31.67 -10.53 8.74
N ASN A 228 32.50 -10.29 9.75
CA ASN A 228 33.81 -10.97 9.88
C ASN A 228 33.65 -12.49 10.04
N LEU A 229 32.65 -12.93 10.81
CA LEU A 229 32.37 -14.35 11.00
C LEU A 229 31.83 -15.01 9.73
N VAL A 230 30.94 -14.34 9.00
CA VAL A 230 30.45 -14.82 7.70
C VAL A 230 31.60 -14.98 6.71
N ALA A 231 32.54 -14.03 6.68
CA ALA A 231 33.70 -14.07 5.79
C ALA A 231 34.70 -15.19 6.13
N ALA A 232 34.84 -15.55 7.42
CA ALA A 232 35.81 -16.53 7.88
C ALA A 232 35.24 -17.43 9.01
N PRO A 233 34.26 -18.30 8.69
CA PRO A 233 33.44 -18.99 9.69
C PRO A 233 34.17 -20.02 10.53
N THR A 234 35.34 -20.50 10.07
CA THR A 234 36.17 -21.50 10.75
C THR A 234 37.33 -20.89 11.54
N THR A 235 37.52 -19.57 11.47
CA THR A 235 38.63 -18.90 12.14
C THR A 235 38.24 -18.47 13.55
N PHE A 236 39.13 -18.71 14.51
CA PHE A 236 38.82 -18.53 15.93
C PHE A 236 38.55 -17.07 16.31
N ALA A 237 39.31 -16.11 15.78
CA ALA A 237 39.17 -14.70 16.17
C ALA A 237 37.79 -14.09 15.80
N PRO A 238 37.25 -14.27 14.58
CA PRO A 238 35.88 -13.89 14.25
C PRO A 238 34.81 -14.61 15.07
N GLN A 239 34.96 -15.91 15.31
CA GLN A 239 34.06 -16.67 16.20
C GLN A 239 34.05 -16.07 17.61
N LEU A 240 35.24 -15.77 18.16
CA LEU A 240 35.39 -15.20 19.48
C LEU A 240 34.74 -13.82 19.60
N ALA A 241 34.97 -12.93 18.64
CA ALA A 241 34.38 -11.59 18.62
C ALA A 241 32.84 -11.65 18.62
N TYR A 242 32.25 -12.50 17.77
CA TYR A 242 30.80 -12.70 17.74
C TYR A 242 30.27 -13.30 19.05
N CYS A 243 30.94 -14.31 19.59
CA CYS A 243 30.51 -14.99 20.82
C CYS A 243 30.63 -14.14 22.08
N GLN A 244 31.65 -13.27 22.17
CA GLN A 244 31.78 -12.33 23.28
C GLN A 244 30.63 -11.32 23.31
N ILE A 245 30.19 -10.83 22.14
CA ILE A 245 29.04 -9.91 22.07
C ILE A 245 27.74 -10.65 22.40
N THR A 246 27.49 -11.78 21.73
CA THR A 246 26.19 -12.47 21.79
C THR A 246 25.89 -13.08 23.15
N THR A 247 26.90 -13.53 23.89
CA THR A 247 26.72 -14.05 25.26
C THR A 247 26.51 -12.96 26.30
N GLY A 248 26.88 -11.71 26.00
CA GLY A 248 26.59 -10.54 26.83
C GLY A 248 25.21 -9.93 26.61
N LEU A 249 24.44 -10.41 25.64
CA LEU A 249 23.11 -9.88 25.32
C LEU A 249 22.09 -10.22 26.41
N ASN A 250 21.25 -9.24 26.74
CA ASN A 250 20.11 -9.47 27.62
C ASN A 250 19.01 -10.30 26.92
N PHE A 251 17.97 -10.67 27.66
CA PHE A 251 16.87 -11.51 27.13
C PHE A 251 16.19 -10.91 25.89
N ASN A 252 15.89 -9.60 25.90
CA ASN A 252 15.22 -8.93 24.79
C ASN A 252 16.11 -8.86 23.54
N GLN A 253 17.39 -8.54 23.71
CA GLN A 253 18.37 -8.52 22.62
C GLN A 253 18.56 -9.91 22.00
N ARG A 254 18.59 -10.97 22.81
CA ARG A 254 18.67 -12.35 22.31
C ARG A 254 17.46 -12.74 21.48
N ASN A 255 16.26 -12.38 21.93
CA ASN A 255 15.03 -12.63 21.17
C ASN A 255 15.02 -11.85 19.84
N GLN A 256 15.51 -10.61 19.84
CA GLN A 256 15.65 -9.81 18.62
C GLN A 256 16.65 -10.45 17.64
N LEU A 257 17.78 -10.93 18.14
CA LEU A 257 18.80 -11.60 17.32
C LEU A 257 18.28 -12.91 16.72
N ALA A 258 17.58 -13.73 17.52
CA ALA A 258 17.00 -15.00 17.08
C ALA A 258 15.89 -14.83 16.03
N ALA A 259 15.22 -13.67 16.01
CA ALA A 259 14.22 -13.34 14.99
C ALA A 259 14.83 -12.92 13.64
N LEU A 260 16.14 -12.69 13.57
CA LEU A 260 16.84 -12.39 12.32
C LEU A 260 17.20 -13.70 11.60
N ASN A 261 16.98 -13.73 10.28
CA ASN A 261 17.40 -14.84 9.43
C ASN A 261 18.91 -14.75 9.14
N LEU A 262 19.73 -15.13 10.11
CA LEU A 262 21.19 -15.09 10.02
C LEU A 262 21.73 -16.27 9.19
N ALA A 263 22.94 -16.11 8.63
CA ALA A 263 23.60 -17.18 7.89
C ALA A 263 23.79 -18.44 8.74
N ALA A 264 23.60 -19.62 8.11
CA ALA A 264 23.74 -20.92 8.79
C ALA A 264 25.14 -21.15 9.41
N SER A 265 26.18 -20.59 8.78
CA SER A 265 27.55 -20.64 9.31
C SER A 265 27.72 -19.90 10.64
N VAL A 266 26.91 -18.88 10.90
CA VAL A 266 26.91 -18.12 12.15
C VAL A 266 26.12 -18.85 13.23
N THR A 267 24.95 -19.39 12.89
CA THR A 267 24.11 -20.12 13.86
C THR A 267 24.69 -21.47 14.26
N ALA A 268 25.61 -22.04 13.47
CA ALA A 268 26.36 -23.25 13.81
C ALA A 268 27.47 -23.03 14.87
N VAL A 269 27.84 -21.77 15.18
CA VAL A 269 28.92 -21.50 16.14
C VAL A 269 28.50 -21.85 17.56
N ASN A 270 29.23 -22.78 18.18
CA ASN A 270 29.05 -23.09 19.60
C ASN A 270 29.81 -22.09 20.47
N CYS A 271 29.14 -21.00 20.85
CA CYS A 271 29.78 -19.94 21.64
C CYS A 271 30.25 -20.37 23.03
N ASN A 272 29.66 -21.41 23.62
CA ASN A 272 30.16 -21.95 24.89
C ASN A 272 31.56 -22.55 24.70
N ASN A 273 31.75 -23.32 23.62
CA ASN A 273 33.06 -23.91 23.30
C ASN A 273 34.10 -22.85 22.96
N VAL A 274 33.74 -21.87 22.13
CA VAL A 274 34.66 -20.76 21.74
C VAL A 274 35.12 -19.97 22.97
N LEU A 275 34.20 -19.64 23.89
CA LEU A 275 34.56 -18.93 25.12
C LEU A 275 35.34 -19.80 26.11
N LEU A 276 35.10 -21.11 26.14
CA LEU A 276 35.90 -22.04 26.94
C LEU A 276 37.33 -22.16 26.38
N GLN A 277 37.47 -22.28 25.06
CA GLN A 277 38.77 -22.27 24.36
C GLN A 277 39.56 -21.00 24.68
N ASN A 278 38.91 -19.82 24.59
CA ASN A 278 39.55 -18.54 24.94
C ASN A 278 39.99 -18.50 26.41
N ARG A 279 39.12 -18.93 27.33
CA ARG A 279 39.45 -18.99 28.77
C ARG A 279 40.60 -19.95 29.06
N ALA A 280 40.68 -21.09 28.38
CA ALA A 280 41.78 -22.02 28.48
C ALA A 280 43.09 -21.44 27.92
N ASN A 281 43.04 -20.74 26.78
CA ASN A 281 44.16 -19.99 26.22
C ASN A 281 44.68 -18.89 27.17
N ASN A 282 43.81 -18.28 27.99
CA ASN A 282 44.21 -17.33 29.03
C ASN A 282 44.85 -17.98 30.27
N VAL A 283 44.71 -19.31 30.46
CA VAL A 283 45.44 -20.04 31.51
C VAL A 283 46.86 -20.37 31.05
N LYS A 284 47.00 -20.78 29.79
CA LYS A 284 48.28 -21.01 29.10
C LYS A 284 48.06 -20.79 27.61
N ALA A 285 48.91 -19.98 27.00
CA ALA A 285 48.82 -19.67 25.58
C ALA A 285 48.74 -20.95 24.74
N ASN A 286 47.85 -20.95 23.73
CA ASN A 286 47.60 -22.06 22.81
C ASN A 286 47.03 -23.35 23.45
N PHE A 287 46.79 -23.39 24.76
CA PHE A 287 46.30 -24.60 25.42
C PHE A 287 44.87 -24.98 24.98
N GLY A 288 43.97 -24.00 24.92
CA GLY A 288 42.61 -24.20 24.45
C GLY A 288 42.56 -24.70 23.02
N ASP A 289 43.39 -24.15 22.14
CA ASP A 289 43.47 -24.56 20.72
C ASP A 289 43.86 -26.03 20.61
N LEU A 290 44.89 -26.45 21.36
CA LEU A 290 45.33 -27.86 21.42
C LEU A 290 44.26 -28.78 22.01
N TYR A 291 43.60 -28.34 23.08
CA TYR A 291 42.55 -29.11 23.74
C TYR A 291 41.36 -29.34 22.81
N PHE A 292 40.87 -28.30 22.14
CA PHE A 292 39.73 -28.43 21.22
C PHE A 292 40.10 -29.13 19.91
N ALA A 293 41.35 -29.03 19.43
CA ALA A 293 41.83 -29.87 18.33
C ALA A 293 41.76 -31.37 18.69
N TYR A 294 42.17 -31.73 19.92
CA TYR A 294 42.07 -33.11 20.41
C TYR A 294 40.61 -33.55 20.60
N VAL A 295 39.76 -32.73 21.23
CA VAL A 295 38.34 -33.08 21.49
C VAL A 295 37.57 -33.27 20.18
N ASN A 296 37.81 -32.42 19.17
CA ASN A 296 37.12 -32.50 17.88
C ASN A 296 37.63 -33.66 17.01
N ALA A 297 38.92 -33.99 17.09
CA ALA A 297 39.54 -35.06 16.31
C ALA A 297 40.62 -35.81 17.12
N PRO A 298 40.21 -36.72 18.03
CA PRO A 298 41.15 -37.45 18.87
C PRO A 298 42.06 -38.34 18.02
N SER A 299 43.36 -38.05 18.01
CA SER A 299 44.37 -38.80 17.26
C SER A 299 45.76 -38.62 17.87
N ALA A 300 46.74 -39.40 17.43
CA ALA A 300 48.12 -39.23 17.89
C ALA A 300 48.67 -37.82 17.59
N SER A 301 48.32 -37.24 16.44
CA SER A 301 48.80 -35.92 15.99
C SER A 301 48.20 -34.76 16.81
N THR A 302 46.97 -34.90 17.32
CA THR A 302 46.37 -33.89 18.21
C THR A 302 46.69 -34.14 19.69
N LYS A 303 46.85 -35.40 20.09
CA LYS A 303 47.18 -35.80 21.47
C LYS A 303 48.60 -35.43 21.87
N THR A 304 49.59 -35.68 21.00
CA THR A 304 51.01 -35.42 21.28
C THR A 304 51.28 -33.97 21.70
N PRO A 305 50.91 -32.94 20.91
CA PRO A 305 51.17 -31.55 21.29
C PRO A 305 50.36 -31.12 22.53
N LEU A 306 49.15 -31.65 22.71
CA LEU A 306 48.37 -31.42 23.94
C LEU A 306 49.08 -32.00 25.18
N CYS A 307 49.63 -33.21 25.09
CA CYS A 307 50.37 -33.83 26.19
C CYS A 307 51.65 -33.06 26.54
N THR A 308 52.39 -32.55 25.55
CA THR A 308 53.52 -31.63 25.78
C THR A 308 53.07 -30.35 26.50
N ALA A 309 51.92 -29.78 26.11
CA ALA A 309 51.37 -28.61 26.77
C ALA A 309 50.93 -28.92 28.22
N ILE A 310 50.34 -30.09 28.48
CA ILE A 310 49.92 -30.54 29.82
C ILE A 310 51.13 -30.74 30.75
N ALA A 311 52.20 -31.37 30.25
CA ALA A 311 53.43 -31.60 31.01
C ALA A 311 54.08 -30.30 31.52
N SER A 312 53.90 -29.20 30.78
CA SER A 312 54.43 -27.88 31.12
C SER A 312 53.45 -26.97 31.87
N LEU A 313 52.34 -27.49 32.40
CA LEU A 313 51.43 -26.75 33.29
C LEU A 313 51.89 -26.83 34.75
N THR A 314 51.81 -25.70 35.47
CA THR A 314 51.92 -25.69 36.93
C THR A 314 50.67 -26.27 37.59
N ASN A 315 50.77 -26.70 38.85
CA ASN A 315 49.60 -27.18 39.60
C ASN A 315 48.49 -26.11 39.70
N ALA A 316 48.88 -24.83 39.85
CA ALA A 316 47.92 -23.73 39.83
C ALA A 316 47.17 -23.62 38.50
N GLN A 317 47.86 -23.77 37.36
CA GLN A 317 47.22 -23.78 36.05
C GLN A 317 46.32 -25.01 35.84
N LYS A 318 46.74 -26.19 36.30
CA LYS A 318 45.90 -27.41 36.28
C LYS A 318 44.61 -27.22 37.07
N ASN A 319 44.68 -26.64 38.27
CA ASN A 319 43.50 -26.33 39.08
C ASN A 319 42.59 -25.28 38.42
N ARG A 320 43.17 -24.24 37.78
CA ARG A 320 42.38 -23.26 37.01
C ARG A 320 41.65 -23.90 35.83
N LEU A 321 42.29 -24.82 35.10
CA LEU A 321 41.65 -25.58 34.02
C LEU A 321 40.55 -26.50 34.54
N LEU A 322 40.76 -27.17 35.67
CA LEU A 322 39.73 -27.98 36.32
C LEU A 322 38.51 -27.16 36.71
N ASN A 323 38.70 -25.94 37.22
CA ASN A 323 37.60 -25.00 37.51
C ASN A 323 36.85 -24.53 36.26
N LEU A 324 37.46 -24.62 35.08
CA LEU A 324 36.81 -24.39 33.78
C LEU A 324 36.11 -25.66 33.24
N GLY A 325 36.15 -26.78 33.98
CA GLY A 325 35.62 -28.08 33.55
C GLY A 325 36.57 -28.91 32.68
N ILE A 326 37.84 -28.49 32.53
CA ILE A 326 38.85 -29.20 31.75
C ILE A 326 39.73 -30.02 32.69
N ASN A 327 39.45 -31.32 32.81
CA ASN A 327 40.27 -32.23 33.59
C ASN A 327 41.41 -32.81 32.73
N VAL A 328 42.61 -32.24 32.84
CA VAL A 328 43.77 -32.67 32.04
C VAL A 328 44.25 -34.10 32.36
N ALA A 329 43.88 -34.66 33.50
CA ALA A 329 44.25 -36.04 33.86
C ALA A 329 43.55 -37.09 32.98
N THR A 330 42.40 -36.76 32.40
CA THR A 330 41.62 -37.68 31.55
C THR A 330 42.21 -37.86 30.15
N VAL A 331 43.15 -37.00 29.75
CA VAL A 331 43.82 -37.09 28.44
C VAL A 331 44.78 -38.29 28.36
N GLN A 332 45.14 -38.88 29.52
CA GLN A 332 46.02 -40.06 29.63
C GLN A 332 47.30 -39.90 28.80
N CYS A 333 48.10 -38.90 29.13
CA CYS A 333 49.42 -38.71 28.55
C CYS A 333 50.39 -39.73 29.18
N THR A 334 50.71 -40.78 28.45
CA THR A 334 51.81 -41.69 28.82
C THR A 334 53.11 -40.92 28.68
N THR A 335 53.88 -40.85 29.77
CA THR A 335 55.26 -40.34 29.79
C THR A 335 56.17 -41.20 28.93
#